data_AF-A0A947B5K9-F1
#
_entry.id   AF-A0A947B5K9-F1
#
_cell.length_a   1.000
_cell.length_b   1.000
_cell.length_c   1.000
_cell.angle_alpha   90.00
_cell.angle_beta   90.00
_cell.angle_gamma   90.00
#
_symmetry.space_group_name_H-M   'P 1'
#
loop_
_entity.id
_entity.type
_entity.pdbx_description
1 polymer ?
#
loop_
_entity_poly.entity_id
_entity_poly.type
_entity_poly.pdbx_seq_one_letter_code
_entity_poly.pdbx_strand_id
1 'polypeptide(L)'
;QYIYVTDREGNKTTRNITHIADRAKYDEAKVGEDLSDRDWFVSPIKDGKPHITDFYKSIYTGALCITVSAAIRDQSDEIIGVLGLDIRFEELAKLEEEKEF
;
A
#
# COMPACT_ATOMS: atom_id res chain seq x y z
N GLN A 1 5.97 -6.86 4.33
CA GLN A 1 4.74 -6.36 3.68
C GLN A 1 5.03 -6.12 2.20
N TYR A 2 4.15 -5.42 1.47
CA TYR A 2 4.14 -5.37 0.00
C TYR A 2 3.91 -3.94 -0.53
N ILE A 3 4.53 -3.62 -1.67
CA ILE A 3 4.40 -2.39 -2.44
C ILE A 3 3.67 -2.63 -3.78
N TYR A 4 2.59 -1.92 -4.04
CA TYR A 4 1.74 -2.13 -5.23
C TYR A 4 1.32 -0.83 -5.88
N VAL A 5 0.90 -0.94 -7.13
CA VAL A 5 0.31 0.18 -7.89
C VAL A 5 -1.06 -0.23 -8.39
N THR A 6 -1.99 0.70 -8.33
CA THR A 6 -3.31 0.63 -8.98
C THR A 6 -3.37 1.58 -10.17
N ASP A 7 -4.28 1.32 -11.09
CA ASP A 7 -4.73 2.33 -12.05
C ASP A 7 -5.66 3.35 -11.38
N ARG A 8 -6.16 4.32 -12.16
CA ARG A 8 -7.07 5.36 -11.68
C ARG A 8 -8.42 4.82 -11.17
N GLU A 9 -8.81 3.62 -11.57
CA GLU A 9 -10.06 2.97 -11.16
C GLU A 9 -9.88 2.10 -9.90
N GLY A 10 -8.65 1.91 -9.43
CA GLY A 10 -8.36 1.09 -8.25
C GLY A 10 -8.00 -0.35 -8.58
N ASN A 11 -7.86 -0.71 -9.86
CA ASN A 11 -7.44 -2.06 -10.23
C ASN A 11 -5.93 -2.19 -10.09
N LYS A 12 -5.49 -3.20 -9.36
CA LYS A 12 -4.06 -3.50 -9.16
C LYS A 12 -3.35 -3.85 -10.47
N THR A 13 -2.27 -3.14 -10.80
CA THR A 13 -1.53 -3.32 -12.07
C THR A 13 -0.22 -4.09 -11.89
N THR A 14 0.33 -4.15 -10.68
CA THR A 14 1.65 -4.76 -10.43
C THR A 14 1.55 -6.17 -9.85
N ARG A 15 2.62 -6.95 -10.05
CA ARG A 15 2.81 -8.25 -9.37
C ARG A 15 3.22 -8.04 -7.91
N ASN A 16 3.09 -9.09 -7.11
CA ASN A 16 3.46 -9.05 -5.70
C ASN A 16 4.98 -8.97 -5.50
N ILE A 17 5.44 -7.85 -4.94
CA ILE A 17 6.81 -7.51 -4.51
C ILE A 17 6.82 -7.63 -2.98
N THR A 18 6.74 -8.86 -2.50
CA THR A 18 6.67 -9.17 -1.09
C THR A 18 8.03 -9.62 -0.58
N HIS A 19 8.19 -9.65 0.74
CA HIS A 19 9.27 -10.43 1.32
C HIS A 19 9.15 -11.90 0.91
N ILE A 20 10.27 -12.56 0.59
CA ILE A 20 10.27 -13.92 0.01
C ILE A 20 9.59 -14.94 0.93
N ALA A 21 9.76 -14.78 2.24
CA ALA A 21 9.17 -15.64 3.26
C ALA A 21 7.63 -15.56 3.32
N ASP A 22 7.03 -14.46 2.84
CA ASP A 22 5.58 -14.24 2.89
C ASP A 22 4.92 -14.44 1.53
N ARG A 23 5.66 -14.78 0.47
CA ARG A 23 5.16 -14.84 -0.92
C ARG A 23 3.88 -15.67 -1.05
N ALA A 24 3.85 -16.86 -0.44
CA ALA A 24 2.70 -17.77 -0.50
C ALA A 24 1.42 -17.19 0.13
N LYS A 25 1.55 -16.26 1.10
CA LYS A 25 0.40 -15.61 1.75
C LYS A 25 -0.30 -14.60 0.84
N TYR A 26 0.37 -14.15 -0.22
CA TYR A 26 -0.16 -13.18 -1.18
C TYR A 26 -0.57 -13.84 -2.50
N ASP A 27 -0.67 -15.17 -2.58
CA ASP A 27 -1.10 -15.85 -3.81
C ASP A 27 -2.53 -15.47 -4.23
N GLU A 28 -3.35 -15.02 -3.27
CA GLU A 28 -4.69 -14.50 -3.52
C GLU A 28 -4.71 -13.05 -4.03
N ALA A 29 -3.65 -12.27 -3.77
CA ALA A 29 -3.55 -10.88 -4.20
C ALA A 29 -3.18 -10.80 -5.69
N LYS A 30 -4.18 -10.68 -6.57
CA LYS A 30 -4.00 -10.83 -8.02
C LYS A 30 -3.84 -9.49 -8.73
N VAL A 31 -3.27 -9.52 -9.93
CA VAL A 31 -3.37 -8.37 -10.85
C VAL A 31 -4.84 -8.27 -11.29
N GLY A 32 -5.37 -7.06 -11.31
CA GLY A 32 -6.79 -6.77 -11.58
C GLY A 32 -7.71 -6.89 -10.37
N GLU A 33 -7.18 -7.11 -9.17
CA GLU A 33 -7.97 -7.01 -7.94
C GLU A 33 -8.45 -5.56 -7.75
N ASP A 34 -9.74 -5.41 -7.47
CA ASP A 34 -10.39 -4.13 -7.20
C ASP A 34 -10.09 -3.71 -5.75
N LEU A 35 -9.45 -2.55 -5.61
CA LEU A 35 -9.05 -1.96 -4.35
C LEU A 35 -9.61 -0.53 -4.20
N SER A 36 -10.61 -0.17 -5.01
CA SER A 36 -11.18 1.18 -5.08
C SER A 36 -11.90 1.63 -3.81
N ASP A 37 -12.30 0.68 -2.97
CA ASP A 37 -13.00 0.91 -1.70
C ASP A 37 -12.06 1.13 -0.51
N ARG A 38 -10.73 1.00 -0.71
CA ARG A 38 -9.75 1.07 0.36
C ARG A 38 -9.39 2.50 0.72
N ASP A 39 -9.27 2.80 2.00
CA ASP A 39 -8.96 4.15 2.50
C ASP A 39 -7.64 4.72 1.92
N TRP A 40 -6.61 3.87 1.80
CA TRP A 40 -5.34 4.24 1.16
C TRP A 40 -5.46 4.58 -0.33
N PHE A 41 -6.53 4.15 -0.99
CA PHE A 41 -6.80 4.51 -2.39
C PHE A 41 -7.66 5.77 -2.48
N VAL A 42 -8.75 5.81 -1.72
CA VAL A 42 -9.75 6.88 -1.79
C VAL A 42 -9.15 8.24 -1.44
N SER A 43 -8.31 8.31 -0.41
CA SER A 43 -7.74 9.58 0.06
C SER A 43 -6.83 10.23 -1.00
N PRO A 44 -5.79 9.56 -1.53
CA PRO A 44 -4.95 10.12 -2.59
C PRO A 44 -5.69 10.43 -3.90
N ILE A 45 -6.72 9.66 -4.27
CA ILE A 45 -7.54 9.95 -5.47
C ILE A 45 -8.34 11.24 -5.29
N LYS A 46 -8.82 11.50 -4.07
CA LYS A 46 -9.70 12.63 -3.77
C LYS A 46 -8.96 13.96 -3.78
N ASP A 47 -7.78 14.04 -3.16
CA ASP A 47 -7.06 15.30 -2.97
C ASP A 47 -5.66 15.33 -3.60
N GLY A 48 -5.20 14.20 -4.14
CA GLY A 48 -3.93 14.10 -4.83
C GLY A 48 -2.71 14.15 -3.91
N LYS A 49 -2.90 14.07 -2.59
CA LYS A 49 -1.82 14.17 -1.59
C LYS A 49 -1.42 12.79 -1.07
N PRO A 50 -0.21 12.67 -0.50
CA PRO A 50 0.14 11.48 0.27
C PRO A 50 -0.81 11.28 1.46
N HIS A 51 -1.17 10.04 1.71
CA HIS A 51 -2.04 9.62 2.80
C HIS A 51 -1.40 8.49 3.60
N ILE A 52 -1.66 8.47 4.90
CA ILE A 52 -1.27 7.39 5.82
C ILE A 52 -2.54 6.93 6.50
N THR A 53 -2.83 5.63 6.42
CA THR A 53 -4.00 5.06 7.09
C THR A 53 -3.79 4.99 8.61
N ASP A 54 -4.88 4.83 9.35
CA ASP A 54 -4.82 4.32 10.72
C ASP A 54 -4.36 2.85 10.72
N PHE A 55 -4.12 2.30 11.91
CA PHE A 55 -3.77 0.90 12.09
C PHE A 55 -4.88 -0.04 11.63
N TYR A 56 -4.50 -1.08 10.91
CA TYR A 56 -5.40 -2.15 10.50
C TYR A 56 -4.70 -3.51 10.57
N LYS A 57 -5.49 -4.60 10.58
CA LYS A 57 -4.95 -5.95 10.42
C LYS A 57 -4.93 -6.33 8.94
N SER A 58 -3.76 -6.70 8.44
CA SER A 58 -3.58 -7.20 7.07
C SER A 58 -4.50 -8.40 6.82
N ILE A 59 -5.29 -8.36 5.75
CA ILE A 59 -6.18 -9.48 5.38
C ILE A 59 -5.40 -10.73 4.98
N TYR A 60 -4.19 -10.58 4.43
CA TYR A 60 -3.37 -11.70 3.95
C TYR A 60 -2.50 -12.31 5.05
N THR A 61 -2.02 -11.49 5.99
CA THR A 61 -1.01 -11.93 6.98
C THR A 61 -1.50 -11.88 8.43
N GLY A 62 -2.61 -11.18 8.71
CA GLY A 62 -3.10 -10.92 10.06
C GLY A 62 -2.29 -9.91 10.88
N ALA A 63 -1.15 -9.45 10.36
CA ALA A 63 -0.26 -8.53 11.05
C ALA A 63 -0.87 -7.12 11.19
N LEU A 64 -0.50 -6.41 12.25
CA LEU A 64 -0.84 -5.00 12.42
C LEU A 64 0.00 -4.15 11.47
N CYS A 65 -0.67 -3.38 10.63
CA CYS A 65 -0.07 -2.59 9.57
C CYS A 65 -0.61 -1.14 9.55
N ILE A 66 0.15 -0.29 8.89
CA ILE A 66 -0.29 0.97 8.29
C ILE A 66 -0.01 0.92 6.79
N THR A 67 -0.74 1.67 5.98
CA THR A 67 -0.43 1.87 4.56
C THR A 67 -0.06 3.32 4.34
N VAL A 68 1.09 3.54 3.70
CA VAL A 68 1.45 4.83 3.10
C VAL A 68 1.08 4.78 1.64
N SER A 69 0.41 5.81 1.14
CA SER A 69 -0.09 5.86 -0.22
C SER A 69 0.07 7.23 -0.84
N ALA A 70 0.29 7.30 -2.16
CA ALA A 70 0.41 8.55 -2.89
C ALA A 70 -0.09 8.41 -4.34
N ALA A 71 -0.69 9.48 -4.85
CA ALA A 71 -1.12 9.56 -6.24
C ALA A 71 0.09 9.55 -7.19
N ILE A 72 0.00 8.76 -8.26
CA ILE A 72 0.95 8.76 -9.38
C ILE A 72 0.37 9.67 -10.46
N ARG A 73 1.21 10.56 -10.99
CA ARG A 73 0.80 11.57 -11.97
C ARG A 73 1.58 11.44 -13.26
N ASP A 74 0.93 11.78 -14.36
CA ASP A 74 1.59 11.93 -15.66
C ASP A 74 2.24 13.31 -15.82
N GLN A 75 2.73 13.61 -17.03
CA GLN A 75 3.38 14.88 -17.35
C GLN A 75 2.42 16.08 -17.37
N SER A 76 1.11 15.84 -17.42
CA SER A 76 0.05 16.85 -17.41
C SER A 76 -0.49 17.10 -15.99
N ASP A 77 0.14 16.50 -14.96
CA ASP A 77 -0.31 16.51 -13.56
C ASP A 77 -1.61 15.73 -13.30
N GLU A 78 -2.07 14.93 -14.27
CA GLU A 78 -3.26 14.09 -14.13
C GLU A 78 -2.95 12.84 -13.30
N ILE A 79 -3.85 12.48 -12.37
CA ILE A 79 -3.70 11.26 -11.58
C ILE A 79 -4.01 10.05 -12.46
N ILE A 80 -3.02 9.18 -12.63
CA ILE A 80 -3.10 7.96 -13.44
C ILE A 80 -3.15 6.68 -12.59
N GLY A 81 -3.02 6.79 -11.28
CA GLY A 81 -3.07 5.66 -10.35
C GLY A 81 -2.60 6.02 -8.95
N VAL A 82 -2.50 5.01 -8.08
CA VAL A 82 -2.04 5.18 -6.70
C VAL A 82 -0.96 4.15 -6.38
N LEU A 83 0.14 4.61 -5.79
CA LEU A 83 1.14 3.78 -5.12
C LEU A 83 0.65 3.47 -3.71
N GLY A 84 0.66 2.20 -3.32
CA GLY A 84 0.42 1.74 -1.96
C GLY A 84 1.63 0.99 -1.40
N LEU A 85 1.99 1.29 -0.15
CA LEU A 85 3.07 0.63 0.59
C LEU A 85 2.55 0.24 1.97
N ASP A 86 2.40 -1.06 2.20
CA ASP A 86 2.05 -1.58 3.51
C ASP A 86 3.30 -1.64 4.39
N ILE A 87 3.20 -1.22 5.64
CA ILE A 87 4.28 -1.24 6.65
C ILE A 87 3.78 -1.97 7.91
N ARG A 88 4.54 -2.95 8.43
CA ARG A 88 4.24 -3.66 9.68
C ARG A 88 4.61 -2.71 10.79
N PHE A 89 3.70 -2.54 11.73
CA PHE A 89 3.97 -1.71 12.88
C PHE A 89 5.19 -2.18 13.69
N GLU A 90 5.37 -3.50 13.84
CA GLU A 90 6.53 -4.07 14.54
C GLU A 90 7.88 -3.67 13.92
N GLU A 91 7.95 -3.53 12.58
CA GLU A 91 9.18 -3.08 11.91
C GLU A 91 9.39 -1.58 12.11
N LEU A 92 8.31 -0.80 12.06
CA LEU A 92 8.35 0.63 12.32
C LEU A 92 8.81 0.94 13.74
N ALA A 93 8.30 0.21 14.74
CA ALA A 93 8.66 0.38 16.14
C ALA A 93 10.16 0.11 16.40
N LYS A 94 10.72 -0.94 15.80
CA LYS A 94 12.16 -1.25 15.91
C LYS A 94 13.06 -0.17 15.32
N LEU A 95 12.66 0.41 14.19
CA LEU A 95 13.43 1.49 13.55
C LEU A 95 13.47 2.76 14.39
N GLU A 96 12.47 3.02 15.24
CA GLU A 96 12.49 4.14 16.17
C GLU A 96 13.44 3.88 17.35
N GLU A 97 13.45 2.66 17.90
CA GLU A 97 14.39 2.26 18.95
C GLU A 97 15.87 2.34 18.51
N GLU A 98 16.16 2.01 17.24
CA GLU A 98 17.51 2.08 16.69
C GLU A 98 18.02 3.52 16.45
N LYS A 99 17.12 4.50 16.33
CA LYS A 99 17.48 5.93 16.14
C LYS A 99 17.87 6.64 17.43
N GLU A 100 17.66 6.04 18.59
CA GLU A 100 17.99 6.62 19.90
C GLU A 100 19.45 6.41 20.35
N PHE A 101 20.35 5.98 19.46
CA PHE A 101 21.79 5.76 19.74
C PHE A 101 22.73 6.63 18.90
#